data_AF-A0A2V9ADJ9-F1
#
_entry.id   AF-A0A2V9ADJ9-F1
#
_cell.length_a   1.000
_cell.length_b   1.000
_cell.length_c   1.000
_cell.angle_alpha   90.00
_cell.angle_beta   90.00
_cell.angle_gamma   90.00
#
_symmetry.space_group_name_H-M   'P 1'
#
loop_
_entity.id
_entity.type
_entity.pdbx_description
1 polymer ?
#
loop_
_entity_poly.entity_id
_entity_poly.type
_entity_poly.pdbx_seq_one_letter_code
_entity_poly.pdbx_strand_id
1 'polypeptide(L)'
;MLMGPSALPIFPASRSTGLSTSAPATRHWHFAQKLKSCRNSSWPRASIGSPCSGWNRRPPSRSRPSRTKQGAQMIGVTIGTGEYYTKLAQHAAQAIEKMTGVKTIILGDEHLASSGLPYSHHLKLRIFDLVDHDQVMFFDSDMVCLKPWNPPRFAKTDAVVAVAERLHPMVIRACKDWDIPIQEYFNAGLMIFNRKSHQEWLRETERFVTANPGVPSYDPYDQTPLNITRHRMGLKLELLDRRYNWVGFGTGTFDYEVPLYMAHGLKPYHKFANIDFFEGRYKPPFRWHIQINEEETNRLKGQTLCLKGAHQEKSLRLNCDGTIGPPYYPGTGRHWFVHDKPDGSRLAITSDTELLREFTRAPDGTWESVQELCLEESG
;
A
#
# COMPACT_ATOMS: atom_id res chain seq x y z
N MET A 1 -32.30 -36.94 -39.38
CA MET A 1 -32.61 -36.92 -40.82
C MET A 1 -31.69 -35.91 -41.45
N LEU A 2 -30.58 -36.38 -42.02
CA LEU A 2 -30.37 -36.68 -43.45
C LEU A 2 -30.08 -35.38 -44.22
N MET A 3 -28.80 -35.12 -44.48
CA MET A 3 -28.11 -35.26 -45.78
C MET A 3 -28.14 -33.93 -46.53
N GLY A 4 -27.08 -33.43 -47.15
CA GLY A 4 -25.81 -33.98 -47.62
C GLY A 4 -25.16 -32.92 -48.55
N PRO A 5 -24.23 -33.26 -49.43
CA PRO A 5 -22.80 -32.98 -49.23
C PRO A 5 -22.10 -32.28 -50.41
N SER A 6 -20.75 -32.20 -50.31
CA SER A 6 -19.77 -32.16 -51.42
C SER A 6 -19.43 -30.77 -51.98
N ALA A 7 -18.21 -30.41 -52.42
CA ALA A 7 -16.99 -31.14 -52.69
C ALA A 7 -15.77 -30.18 -52.64
N LEU A 8 -14.58 -30.70 -52.33
CA LEU A 8 -13.29 -30.17 -52.80
C LEU A 8 -13.07 -30.61 -54.26
N PRO A 9 -12.29 -29.88 -55.09
CA PRO A 9 -10.90 -30.31 -55.28
C PRO A 9 -9.84 -29.23 -55.66
N ILE A 10 -8.60 -29.49 -55.20
CA ILE A 10 -7.31 -29.53 -55.93
C ILE A 10 -6.76 -28.27 -56.64
N PHE A 11 -5.51 -27.94 -56.26
CA PHE A 11 -4.56 -26.97 -56.81
C PHE A 11 -4.19 -27.15 -58.30
N PRO A 12 -3.59 -26.09 -58.90
CA PRO A 12 -2.25 -26.28 -59.43
C PRO A 12 -1.26 -25.17 -59.04
N ALA A 13 0.02 -25.54 -59.02
CA ALA A 13 1.17 -24.69 -58.77
C ALA A 13 1.56 -23.83 -59.98
N SER A 14 2.04 -22.61 -59.76
CA SER A 14 3.06 -21.99 -60.63
C SER A 14 3.90 -20.92 -59.93
N ARG A 15 5.21 -21.16 -60.01
CA ARG A 15 6.42 -20.30 -60.04
C ARG A 15 6.33 -18.78 -59.75
N SER A 16 7.10 -18.42 -58.71
CA SER A 16 8.17 -17.40 -58.65
C SER A 16 8.01 -16.05 -59.35
N THR A 17 8.00 -14.98 -58.55
CA THR A 17 8.86 -13.80 -58.75
C THR A 17 9.23 -13.24 -57.37
N GLY A 18 10.53 -13.02 -57.17
CA GLY A 18 11.05 -12.45 -55.94
C GLY A 18 10.72 -10.96 -55.84
N LEU A 19 10.35 -10.54 -54.63
CA LEU A 19 10.46 -9.17 -54.16
C LEU A 19 10.84 -9.30 -52.67
N SER A 20 12.13 -9.12 -52.41
CA SER A 20 12.64 -8.86 -51.07
C SER A 20 12.09 -7.50 -50.64
N THR A 21 11.01 -7.50 -49.87
CA THR A 21 10.63 -6.35 -49.06
C THR A 21 11.52 -6.39 -47.82
N SER A 22 12.61 -5.62 -47.85
CA SER A 22 13.32 -5.28 -46.62
C SER A 22 12.29 -4.66 -45.68
N ALA A 23 12.00 -5.34 -44.57
CA ALA A 23 11.27 -4.74 -43.47
C ALA A 23 11.93 -3.39 -43.14
N PRO A 24 11.17 -2.30 -42.97
CA PRO A 24 11.75 -1.02 -42.62
C PRO A 24 12.54 -1.20 -41.32
N ALA A 25 13.82 -0.81 -41.35
CA ALA A 25 14.65 -0.81 -40.17
C ALA A 25 13.99 0.10 -39.12
N THR A 26 13.43 -0.50 -38.09
CA THR A 26 12.87 0.19 -36.94
C THR A 26 13.99 1.03 -36.34
N ARG A 27 13.89 2.36 -36.44
CA ARG A 27 14.87 3.26 -35.81
C ARG A 27 14.61 3.26 -34.32
N HIS A 28 15.37 2.47 -33.59
CA HIS A 28 15.39 2.51 -32.13
C HIS A 28 16.10 3.78 -31.68
N TRP A 29 15.38 4.66 -30.97
CA TRP A 29 15.98 5.78 -30.27
C TRP A 29 16.15 5.42 -28.81
N HIS A 30 17.38 5.50 -28.30
CA HIS A 30 17.69 5.29 -26.89
C HIS A 30 17.76 6.63 -26.17
N PHE A 31 17.00 6.77 -25.08
CA PHE A 31 17.10 7.90 -24.17
C PHE A 31 17.58 7.40 -22.80
N ALA A 32 18.65 8.00 -22.28
CA ALA A 32 19.18 7.68 -20.96
C ALA A 32 18.61 8.65 -19.91
N GLN A 33 18.21 8.08 -18.77
CA GLN A 33 17.91 8.81 -17.55
C GLN A 33 18.91 8.46 -16.47
N LYS A 34 19.35 9.47 -15.71
CA LYS A 34 20.24 9.28 -14.56
C LYS A 34 19.64 9.90 -13.31
N LEU A 35 19.82 9.24 -12.18
CA LEU A 35 19.40 9.63 -10.86
C LEU A 35 20.64 9.77 -9.98
N LYS A 36 20.88 10.97 -9.47
CA LYS A 36 21.98 11.24 -8.54
C LYS A 36 21.44 11.86 -7.26
N SER A 37 21.99 11.47 -6.12
CA SER A 37 21.68 12.14 -4.85
C SER A 37 22.03 13.63 -4.97
N CYS A 38 21.09 14.52 -4.64
CA CYS A 38 21.35 15.94 -4.60
C CYS A 38 22.29 16.23 -3.42
N ARG A 39 23.55 16.61 -3.69
CA ARG A 39 24.37 17.28 -2.66
C ARG A 39 23.75 18.63 -2.42
N ASN A 40 23.43 18.97 -1.16
CA ASN A 40 22.83 20.22 -0.69
C ASN A 40 23.32 21.45 -1.50
N SER A 41 22.62 21.76 -2.58
CA SER A 41 22.59 23.09 -3.17
C SER A 41 21.35 23.77 -2.60
N SER A 42 21.49 25.03 -2.27
CA SER A 42 20.54 25.87 -1.54
C SER A 42 19.15 25.91 -2.21
N TRP A 43 18.23 25.08 -1.72
CA TRP A 43 16.79 25.23 -1.96
C TRP A 43 16.12 25.57 -0.63
N PRO A 44 15.12 26.48 -0.60
CA PRO A 44 14.47 26.89 0.64
C PRO A 44 13.79 25.68 1.29
N ARG A 45 14.19 25.36 2.53
CA ARG A 45 13.52 24.36 3.35
C ARG A 45 12.12 24.87 3.69
N ALA A 46 11.10 24.35 3.02
CA ALA A 46 9.77 24.32 3.61
C ALA A 46 9.84 23.39 4.83
N SER A 47 9.54 23.94 6.01
CA SER A 47 9.47 23.21 7.28
C SER A 47 8.26 22.26 7.25
N ILE A 48 8.44 21.06 6.71
CA ILE A 48 7.45 19.98 6.78
C ILE A 48 8.18 18.70 7.21
N GLY A 49 7.81 18.19 8.38
CA GLY A 49 8.14 16.85 8.86
C GLY A 49 9.54 16.69 9.49
N SER A 50 9.56 16.18 10.72
CA SER A 50 10.77 15.76 11.43
C SER A 50 11.63 14.80 10.57
N PRO A 51 12.97 14.89 10.63
CA PRO A 51 13.83 13.90 9.98
C PRO A 51 13.54 12.50 10.53
N CYS A 52 13.49 11.50 9.64
CA CYS A 52 13.29 10.08 9.96
C CYS A 52 14.38 9.63 10.95
N SER A 53 14.13 9.75 12.26
CA SER A 53 15.10 9.46 13.31
C SER A 53 15.01 7.99 13.70
N GLY A 54 16.02 7.22 13.27
CA GLY A 54 16.21 5.84 13.68
C GLY A 54 17.69 5.53 13.94
N TRP A 55 17.96 5.14 15.19
CA TRP A 55 18.93 4.11 15.60
C TRP A 55 20.44 4.42 15.60
N ASN A 56 21.01 4.53 16.82
CA ASN A 56 22.20 3.76 17.28
C ASN A 56 22.58 4.11 18.74
N ARG A 57 22.56 3.13 19.66
CA ARG A 57 23.62 2.83 20.68
C ARG A 57 23.20 1.76 21.71
N ARG A 58 24.19 0.95 22.10
CA ARG A 58 24.20 -0.21 23.04
C ARG A 58 23.93 0.15 24.52
N PRO A 59 23.63 -0.82 25.41
CA PRO A 59 23.11 -0.58 26.76
C PRO A 59 24.20 -0.46 27.85
N PRO A 60 23.84 0.03 29.06
CA PRO A 60 24.25 -0.73 30.26
C PRO A 60 23.19 -0.83 31.39
N SER A 61 23.19 -2.04 31.98
CA SER A 61 22.95 -2.51 33.38
C SER A 61 21.93 -1.87 34.36
N ARG A 62 21.06 -2.78 34.89
CA ARG A 62 20.58 -3.02 36.30
C ARG A 62 20.56 -1.82 37.28
N SER A 63 19.54 -1.54 38.11
CA SER A 63 18.42 -2.32 38.68
C SER A 63 17.49 -1.43 39.53
N ARG A 64 16.20 -1.76 39.64
CA ARG A 64 15.39 -1.79 40.88
C ARG A 64 13.99 -2.40 40.59
N PRO A 65 13.38 -3.17 41.51
CA PRO A 65 12.17 -3.92 41.22
C PRO A 65 10.93 -3.03 41.35
N SER A 66 10.41 -2.57 40.21
CA SER A 66 9.05 -2.03 40.12
C SER A 66 8.12 -3.14 39.62
N ARG A 67 6.99 -3.33 40.32
CA ARG A 67 5.80 -4.11 39.90
C ARG A 67 5.83 -4.49 38.42
N THR A 68 5.87 -5.79 38.13
CA THR A 68 5.68 -6.36 36.80
C THR A 68 4.28 -6.01 36.28
N LYS A 69 4.12 -4.80 35.71
CA LYS A 69 3.18 -4.60 34.61
C LYS A 69 3.68 -5.52 33.51
N GLN A 70 2.96 -6.61 33.21
CA GLN A 70 3.03 -7.20 31.88
C GLN A 70 2.96 -6.01 30.91
N GLY A 71 4.04 -5.78 30.14
CA GLY A 71 4.08 -4.66 29.20
C GLY A 71 2.80 -4.72 28.38
N ALA A 72 2.04 -3.62 28.34
CA ALA A 72 0.72 -3.60 27.72
C ALA A 72 0.81 -4.18 26.32
N GLN A 73 0.37 -5.44 26.18
CA GLN A 73 0.52 -6.20 24.95
C GLN A 73 -0.51 -5.62 23.97
N MET A 74 -0.06 -5.29 22.76
CA MET A 74 -0.97 -4.86 21.69
C MET A 74 -2.04 -5.93 21.44
N ILE A 75 -3.28 -5.48 21.20
CA ILE A 75 -4.38 -6.34 20.75
C ILE A 75 -4.75 -6.01 19.31
N GLY A 76 -5.01 -7.03 18.51
CA GLY A 76 -5.62 -6.91 17.19
C GLY A 76 -7.15 -6.80 17.33
N VAL A 77 -7.78 -5.90 16.59
CA VAL A 77 -9.24 -5.76 16.59
C VAL A 77 -9.75 -5.77 15.16
N THR A 78 -10.78 -6.57 14.91
CA THR A 78 -11.51 -6.57 13.63
C THR A 78 -13.02 -6.57 13.88
N ILE A 79 -13.80 -6.23 12.87
CA ILE A 79 -15.26 -6.17 12.94
C ILE A 79 -15.86 -7.18 11.95
N GLY A 80 -16.78 -8.02 12.44
CA GLY A 80 -17.52 -8.97 11.63
C GLY A 80 -18.97 -9.06 12.09
N THR A 81 -19.90 -8.52 11.31
CA THR A 81 -21.34 -8.49 11.60
C THR A 81 -22.14 -9.19 10.52
N GLY A 82 -23.12 -10.00 10.91
CA GLY A 82 -23.84 -10.90 10.00
C GLY A 82 -23.00 -12.10 9.57
N GLU A 83 -23.65 -13.10 8.98
CA GLU A 83 -23.06 -14.42 8.72
C GLU A 83 -21.73 -14.36 7.93
N TYR A 84 -21.75 -13.63 6.81
CA TYR A 84 -20.60 -13.56 5.91
C TYR A 84 -19.37 -12.86 6.52
N TYR A 85 -19.57 -11.67 7.12
CA TYR A 85 -18.45 -10.91 7.67
C TYR A 85 -17.96 -11.48 9.02
N THR A 86 -18.83 -12.13 9.79
CA THR A 86 -18.41 -12.89 10.98
C THR A 86 -17.42 -13.99 10.57
N LYS A 87 -17.74 -14.77 9.52
CA LYS A 87 -16.84 -15.81 9.03
C LYS A 87 -15.51 -15.24 8.53
N LEU A 88 -15.54 -14.12 7.79
CA LEU A 88 -14.33 -13.44 7.34
C LEU A 88 -13.47 -12.95 8.53
N ALA A 89 -14.08 -12.27 9.49
CA ALA A 89 -13.40 -11.75 10.67
C ALA A 89 -12.73 -12.87 11.48
N GLN A 90 -13.39 -14.03 11.62
CA GLN A 90 -12.82 -15.20 12.29
C GLN A 90 -11.55 -15.69 11.58
N HIS A 91 -11.59 -15.83 10.25
CA HIS A 91 -10.42 -16.27 9.50
C HIS A 91 -9.29 -15.24 9.52
N ALA A 92 -9.61 -13.95 9.34
CA ALA A 92 -8.62 -12.87 9.38
C ALA A 92 -7.95 -12.78 10.77
N ALA A 93 -8.74 -12.85 11.84
CA ALA A 93 -8.26 -12.89 13.22
C ALA A 93 -7.29 -14.07 13.46
N GLN A 94 -7.69 -15.29 13.11
CA GLN A 94 -6.85 -16.48 13.24
C GLN A 94 -5.54 -16.35 12.43
N ALA A 95 -5.62 -15.82 11.22
CA ALA A 95 -4.44 -15.60 10.38
C ALA A 95 -3.49 -14.56 11.02
N ILE A 96 -4.01 -13.46 11.55
CA ILE A 96 -3.22 -12.44 12.25
C ILE A 96 -2.54 -13.01 13.48
N GLU A 97 -3.26 -13.73 14.33
CA GLU A 97 -2.68 -14.36 15.52
C GLU A 97 -1.53 -15.31 15.15
N LYS A 98 -1.75 -16.17 14.15
CA LYS A 98 -0.76 -17.13 13.68
C LYS A 98 0.48 -16.45 13.08
N MET A 99 0.29 -15.39 12.30
CA MET A 99 1.37 -14.79 11.50
C MET A 99 2.13 -13.68 12.24
N THR A 100 1.52 -13.10 13.27
CA THR A 100 2.10 -11.95 14.00
C THR A 100 2.31 -12.21 15.50
N GLY A 101 1.62 -13.20 16.07
CA GLY A 101 1.58 -13.44 17.51
C GLY A 101 0.74 -12.44 18.31
N VAL A 102 0.11 -11.46 17.64
CA VAL A 102 -0.80 -10.49 18.27
C VAL A 102 -2.16 -11.15 18.48
N LYS A 103 -2.60 -11.27 19.74
CA LYS A 103 -3.94 -11.76 20.08
C LYS A 103 -5.02 -10.86 19.48
N THR A 104 -6.18 -11.41 19.17
CA THR A 104 -7.25 -10.69 18.46
C THR A 104 -8.59 -10.72 19.18
N ILE A 105 -9.39 -9.68 18.98
CA ILE A 105 -10.78 -9.57 19.39
C ILE A 105 -11.63 -9.24 18.16
N ILE A 106 -12.79 -9.90 18.04
CA ILE A 106 -13.76 -9.65 16.98
C ILE A 106 -14.95 -8.91 17.59
N LEU A 107 -15.23 -7.71 17.10
CA LEU A 107 -16.43 -6.96 17.43
C LEU A 107 -17.55 -7.39 16.49
N GLY A 108 -18.56 -8.08 17.06
CA GLY A 108 -19.66 -8.70 16.30
C GLY A 108 -21.03 -8.05 16.49
N ASP A 109 -22.09 -8.74 16.07
CA ASP A 109 -23.47 -8.25 16.09
C ASP A 109 -23.95 -7.79 17.49
N GLU A 110 -23.53 -8.47 18.55
CA GLU A 110 -23.85 -8.08 19.94
C GLU A 110 -23.21 -6.72 20.33
N HIS A 111 -21.99 -6.46 19.85
CA HIS A 111 -21.31 -5.18 20.08
C HIS A 111 -22.01 -4.06 19.29
N LEU A 112 -22.46 -4.34 18.06
CA LEU A 112 -23.24 -3.40 17.27
C LEU A 112 -24.56 -3.07 17.98
N ALA A 113 -25.33 -4.09 18.36
CA ALA A 113 -26.62 -3.92 19.01
C ALA A 113 -26.52 -3.13 20.32
N SER A 114 -25.53 -3.45 21.17
CA SER A 114 -25.32 -2.77 22.45
C SER A 114 -24.76 -1.34 22.31
N SER A 115 -24.05 -1.04 21.22
CA SER A 115 -23.49 0.30 20.98
C SER A 115 -24.55 1.34 20.60
N GLY A 116 -25.67 0.93 20.00
CA GLY A 116 -26.63 1.86 19.40
C GLY A 116 -26.09 2.62 18.18
N LEU A 117 -24.95 2.21 17.62
CA LEU A 117 -24.41 2.78 16.39
C LEU A 117 -25.24 2.30 15.17
N PRO A 118 -25.41 3.14 14.14
CA PRO A 118 -26.24 2.79 12.99
C PRO A 118 -25.59 1.76 12.06
N TYR A 119 -24.27 1.64 12.08
CA TYR A 119 -23.52 0.79 11.16
C TYR A 119 -22.35 0.09 11.86
N SER A 120 -22.04 -1.13 11.42
CA SER A 120 -20.99 -1.98 12.02
C SER A 120 -19.60 -1.36 11.95
N HIS A 121 -19.23 -0.73 10.83
CA HIS A 121 -17.92 -0.09 10.66
C HIS A 121 -17.68 1.03 11.69
N HIS A 122 -18.72 1.69 12.20
CA HIS A 122 -18.59 2.68 13.27
C HIS A 122 -18.14 2.09 14.61
N LEU A 123 -18.20 0.77 14.82
CA LEU A 123 -17.64 0.14 16.03
C LEU A 123 -16.16 0.49 16.21
N LYS A 124 -15.43 0.77 15.13
CA LYS A 124 -14.02 1.20 15.23
C LYS A 124 -13.87 2.54 15.97
N LEU A 125 -14.87 3.42 15.91
CA LEU A 125 -14.89 4.71 16.59
C LEU A 125 -15.11 4.58 18.11
N ARG A 126 -15.53 3.40 18.58
CA ARG A 126 -15.75 3.06 19.99
C ARG A 126 -14.84 1.95 20.52
N ILE A 127 -13.76 1.64 19.80
CA ILE A 127 -12.86 0.53 20.15
C ILE A 127 -12.40 0.58 21.60
N PHE A 128 -12.06 1.76 22.12
CA PHE A 128 -11.55 1.88 23.49
C PHE A 128 -12.63 1.72 24.57
N ASP A 129 -13.91 1.79 24.22
CA ASP A 129 -15.01 1.50 25.16
C ASP A 129 -15.40 0.03 25.13
N LEU A 130 -15.12 -0.64 24.01
CA LEU A 130 -15.45 -2.05 23.77
C LEU A 130 -14.30 -3.00 24.11
N VAL A 131 -13.06 -2.49 24.15
CA VAL A 131 -11.84 -3.28 24.35
C VAL A 131 -11.00 -2.68 25.48
N ASP A 132 -10.71 -3.49 26.50
CA ASP A 132 -9.86 -3.11 27.64
C ASP A 132 -8.36 -3.29 27.35
N HIS A 133 -7.87 -2.61 26.31
CA HIS A 133 -6.44 -2.54 25.98
C HIS A 133 -6.06 -1.12 25.58
N ASP A 134 -4.80 -0.76 25.82
CA ASP A 134 -4.28 0.58 25.53
C ASP A 134 -3.68 0.72 24.14
N GLN A 135 -3.14 -0.36 23.55
CA GLN A 135 -2.57 -0.37 22.20
C GLN A 135 -3.36 -1.31 21.31
N VAL A 136 -3.86 -0.79 20.20
CA VAL A 136 -4.72 -1.51 19.26
C VAL A 136 -4.12 -1.49 17.87
N MET A 137 -4.09 -2.64 17.22
CA MET A 137 -4.00 -2.77 15.77
C MET A 137 -5.39 -3.10 15.23
N PHE A 138 -6.05 -2.14 14.60
CA PHE A 138 -7.28 -2.39 13.87
C PHE A 138 -6.98 -2.93 12.48
N PHE A 139 -7.74 -3.93 12.03
CA PHE A 139 -7.71 -4.42 10.64
C PHE A 139 -9.11 -4.83 10.16
N ASP A 140 -9.44 -4.54 8.89
CA ASP A 140 -10.71 -4.95 8.31
C ASP A 140 -10.84 -6.48 8.20
N SER A 141 -12.07 -6.99 8.22
CA SER A 141 -12.33 -8.43 8.20
C SER A 141 -11.98 -9.10 6.87
N ASP A 142 -11.85 -8.33 5.79
CA ASP A 142 -11.43 -8.81 4.48
C ASP A 142 -9.91 -8.72 4.26
N MET A 143 -9.15 -8.40 5.30
CA MET A 143 -7.69 -8.43 5.25
C MET A 143 -7.16 -9.87 5.25
N VAL A 144 -6.17 -10.13 4.41
CA VAL A 144 -5.45 -11.39 4.34
C VAL A 144 -4.00 -11.16 4.73
N CYS A 145 -3.53 -11.87 5.77
CA CYS A 145 -2.13 -11.86 6.18
C CYS A 145 -1.33 -12.87 5.34
N LEU A 146 -0.48 -12.36 4.45
CA LEU A 146 0.27 -13.13 3.46
C LEU A 146 1.68 -13.52 3.93
N LYS A 147 2.29 -12.71 4.83
CA LYS A 147 3.61 -12.99 5.41
C LYS A 147 3.68 -12.64 6.90
N PRO A 148 4.53 -13.35 7.68
CA PRO A 148 4.75 -13.00 9.08
C PRO A 148 5.38 -11.62 9.22
N TRP A 149 4.96 -10.88 10.25
CA TRP A 149 5.52 -9.57 10.61
C TRP A 149 5.26 -9.24 12.08
N ASN A 150 5.87 -8.17 12.59
CA ASN A 150 5.79 -7.77 14.00
C ASN A 150 5.15 -6.37 14.13
N PRO A 151 3.81 -6.27 14.24
CA PRO A 151 3.11 -4.99 14.36
C PRO A 151 3.57 -4.12 15.56
N PRO A 152 3.84 -4.67 16.77
CA PRO A 152 4.37 -3.90 17.89
C PRO A 152 5.61 -3.04 17.59
N ARG A 153 6.46 -3.44 16.63
CA ARG A 153 7.63 -2.66 16.20
C ARG A 153 7.23 -1.28 15.65
N PHE A 154 6.05 -1.15 15.07
CA PHE A 154 5.60 0.06 14.38
C PHE A 154 4.80 0.98 15.28
N ALA A 155 4.32 0.51 16.43
CA ALA A 155 3.47 1.27 17.34
C ALA A 155 4.13 2.60 17.75
N LYS A 156 3.36 3.68 17.69
CA LYS A 156 3.74 5.01 18.17
C LYS A 156 2.79 5.44 19.27
N THR A 157 3.33 6.10 20.28
CA THR A 157 2.54 6.63 21.39
C THR A 157 1.82 7.92 21.02
N ASP A 158 2.31 8.66 20.03
CA ASP A 158 1.87 10.02 19.68
C ASP A 158 1.46 10.18 18.22
N ALA A 159 1.36 9.07 17.47
CA ALA A 159 0.94 9.07 16.07
C ALA A 159 0.00 7.90 15.77
N VAL A 160 -0.94 8.14 14.86
CA VAL A 160 -1.66 7.07 14.16
C VAL A 160 -0.69 6.46 13.16
N VAL A 161 -0.57 5.15 13.16
CA VAL A 161 0.26 4.43 12.19
C VAL A 161 -0.68 3.77 11.18
N ALA A 162 -0.52 4.07 9.91
CA ALA A 162 -1.40 3.57 8.84
C ALA A 162 -0.63 3.49 7.52
N VAL A 163 -1.31 3.20 6.42
CA VAL A 163 -0.74 3.20 5.06
C VAL A 163 -1.43 4.28 4.24
N ALA A 164 -0.71 4.95 3.35
CA ALA A 164 -1.28 5.94 2.45
C ALA A 164 -2.36 5.31 1.56
N GLU A 165 -3.47 6.01 1.38
CA GLU A 165 -4.52 5.54 0.46
C GLU A 165 -4.09 5.70 -1.00
N ARG A 166 -4.64 4.84 -1.86
CA ARG A 166 -4.54 4.98 -3.31
C ARG A 166 -5.21 6.26 -3.79
N LEU A 167 -4.58 6.93 -4.74
CA LEU A 167 -5.13 8.16 -5.30
C LEU A 167 -6.18 7.84 -6.36
N HIS A 168 -7.45 7.91 -5.98
CA HIS A 168 -8.60 7.89 -6.89
C HIS A 168 -9.40 9.20 -6.79
N PRO A 169 -10.30 9.49 -7.75
CA PRO A 169 -10.97 10.78 -7.84
C PRO A 169 -11.70 11.22 -6.56
N MET A 170 -12.23 10.27 -5.78
CA MET A 170 -12.97 10.57 -4.56
C MET A 170 -12.03 11.02 -3.43
N VAL A 171 -10.89 10.34 -3.21
CA VAL A 171 -9.85 10.78 -2.26
C VAL A 171 -9.29 12.14 -2.63
N ILE A 172 -9.00 12.38 -3.92
CA ILE A 172 -8.50 13.69 -4.38
C ILE A 172 -9.52 14.79 -4.09
N ARG A 173 -10.80 14.53 -4.35
CA ARG A 173 -11.88 15.47 -4.07
C ARG A 173 -12.03 15.71 -2.56
N ALA A 174 -11.99 14.67 -1.74
CA ALA A 174 -12.06 14.79 -0.28
C ALA A 174 -10.88 15.60 0.28
N CYS A 175 -9.67 15.35 -0.21
CA CYS A 175 -8.48 16.13 0.17
C CYS A 175 -8.66 17.61 -0.15
N LYS A 176 -9.21 17.94 -1.33
CA LYS A 176 -9.47 19.31 -1.75
C LYS A 176 -10.59 19.96 -0.94
N ASP A 177 -11.71 19.27 -0.76
CA ASP A 177 -12.92 19.84 -0.13
C ASP A 177 -12.73 20.05 1.40
N TRP A 178 -11.78 19.33 2.00
CA TRP A 178 -11.50 19.39 3.45
C TRP A 178 -10.09 19.85 3.81
N ASP A 179 -9.35 20.39 2.83
CA ASP A 179 -7.98 20.89 2.97
C ASP A 179 -6.99 19.89 3.60
N ILE A 180 -7.18 18.59 3.34
CA ILE A 180 -6.28 17.54 3.82
C ILE A 180 -5.14 17.39 2.80
N PRO A 181 -3.86 17.48 3.20
CA PRO A 181 -2.76 17.21 2.29
C PRO A 181 -2.83 15.77 1.76
N ILE A 182 -2.76 15.60 0.44
CA ILE A 182 -2.92 14.28 -0.22
C ILE A 182 -1.96 13.23 0.35
N GLN A 183 -0.71 13.63 0.62
CA GLN A 183 0.31 12.76 1.19
C GLN A 183 0.03 12.34 2.64
N GLU A 184 -0.98 12.92 3.29
CA GLU A 184 -1.41 12.54 4.63
C GLU A 184 -2.69 11.70 4.60
N TYR A 185 -3.35 11.50 3.46
CA TYR A 185 -4.58 10.75 3.42
C TYR A 185 -4.29 9.24 3.53
N PHE A 186 -4.80 8.60 4.58
CA PHE A 186 -4.50 7.19 4.88
C PHE A 186 -5.71 6.27 4.68
N ASN A 187 -5.43 5.00 4.36
CA ASN A 187 -6.42 3.94 4.33
C ASN A 187 -6.72 3.42 5.75
N ALA A 188 -7.99 3.39 6.15
CA ALA A 188 -8.45 3.04 7.49
C ALA A 188 -8.68 1.54 7.71
N GLY A 189 -8.29 0.71 6.74
CA GLY A 189 -8.40 -0.75 6.78
C GLY A 189 -7.29 -1.44 7.58
N LEU A 190 -6.16 -0.76 7.84
CA LEU A 190 -5.16 -1.15 8.83
C LEU A 190 -4.66 0.10 9.57
N MET A 191 -4.81 0.11 10.90
CA MET A 191 -4.32 1.20 11.74
C MET A 191 -3.71 0.66 13.03
N ILE A 192 -2.61 1.26 13.49
CA ILE A 192 -2.07 1.04 14.85
C ILE A 192 -2.14 2.36 15.62
N PHE A 193 -2.80 2.34 16.77
CA PHE A 193 -3.03 3.51 17.60
C PHE A 193 -3.20 3.10 19.07
N ASN A 194 -3.33 4.09 19.94
CA ASN A 194 -3.39 3.86 21.38
C ASN A 194 -4.38 4.78 22.11
N ARG A 195 -4.93 4.29 23.23
CA ARG A 195 -5.99 4.95 24.01
C ARG A 195 -5.60 6.37 24.40
N LYS A 196 -4.41 6.52 24.99
CA LYS A 196 -3.93 7.77 25.57
C LYS A 196 -3.99 8.94 24.60
N SER A 197 -3.62 8.73 23.34
CA SER A 197 -3.50 9.81 22.35
C SER A 197 -4.65 9.85 21.34
N HIS A 198 -5.42 8.77 21.21
CA HIS A 198 -6.33 8.60 20.06
C HIS A 198 -7.79 8.37 20.44
N GLN A 199 -8.12 8.15 21.72
CA GLN A 199 -9.50 7.92 22.14
C GLN A 199 -10.41 9.11 21.82
N GLU A 200 -10.00 10.34 22.16
CA GLU A 200 -10.83 11.52 21.88
C GLU A 200 -10.99 11.78 20.38
N TRP A 201 -10.00 11.43 19.56
CA TRP A 201 -10.12 11.54 18.11
C TRP A 201 -11.18 10.61 17.53
N LEU A 202 -11.25 9.38 18.01
CA LEU A 202 -12.31 8.45 17.60
C LEU A 202 -13.69 8.96 18.03
N ARG A 203 -13.80 9.55 19.23
CA ARG A 203 -15.04 10.19 19.70
C ARG A 203 -15.45 11.41 18.90
N GLU A 204 -14.49 12.26 18.56
CA GLU A 204 -14.74 13.42 17.71
C GLU A 204 -15.17 12.99 16.30
N THR A 205 -14.57 11.93 15.77
CA THR A 205 -14.99 11.33 14.50
C THR A 205 -16.43 10.82 14.57
N GLU A 206 -16.80 10.17 15.67
CA GLU A 206 -18.19 9.73 15.90
C GLU A 206 -19.17 10.93 15.91
N ARG A 207 -18.86 12.00 16.65
CA ARG A 207 -19.68 13.23 16.65
C ARG A 207 -19.78 13.83 15.26
N PHE A 208 -18.67 13.85 14.52
CA PHE A 208 -18.61 14.40 13.18
C PHE A 208 -19.53 13.63 12.21
N VAL A 209 -19.49 12.29 12.21
CA VAL A 209 -20.35 11.50 11.32
C VAL A 209 -21.83 11.65 11.67
N THR A 210 -22.17 11.77 12.96
CA THR A 210 -23.55 12.01 13.40
C THR A 210 -24.05 13.39 12.98
N ALA A 211 -23.22 14.42 13.11
CA ALA A 211 -23.59 15.79 12.75
C ALA A 211 -23.63 16.03 11.24
N ASN A 212 -22.92 15.20 10.45
CA ASN A 212 -22.75 15.41 9.02
C ASN A 212 -23.13 14.16 8.19
N PRO A 213 -24.41 13.74 8.19
CA PRO A 213 -24.84 12.55 7.46
C PRO A 213 -24.69 12.65 5.92
N GLY A 214 -24.30 13.81 5.37
CA GLY A 214 -24.04 14.04 3.94
C GLY A 214 -22.57 13.85 3.48
N VAL A 215 -21.62 13.73 4.41
CA VAL A 215 -20.22 13.36 4.13
C VAL A 215 -20.01 11.92 3.58
N PRO A 216 -20.97 10.96 3.64
CA PRO A 216 -20.84 9.64 2.99
C PRO A 216 -20.68 9.68 1.47
N SER A 217 -20.95 10.81 0.80
CA SER A 217 -20.84 10.93 -0.66
C SER A 217 -19.41 10.83 -1.20
N TYR A 218 -18.39 10.91 -0.33
CA TYR A 218 -16.98 11.08 -0.71
C TYR A 218 -16.10 9.84 -0.67
N ASP A 219 -16.58 8.67 -0.23
CA ASP A 219 -15.88 7.35 -0.12
C ASP A 219 -16.16 6.78 1.28
N PRO A 220 -16.52 5.49 1.39
CA PRO A 220 -17.70 5.13 2.15
C PRO A 220 -17.34 4.93 3.62
N TYR A 221 -18.34 5.15 4.47
CA TYR A 221 -18.36 4.68 5.84
C TYR A 221 -17.58 5.57 6.83
N ASP A 222 -16.28 5.35 7.04
CA ASP A 222 -15.54 5.91 8.19
C ASP A 222 -14.17 6.53 7.86
N GLN A 223 -13.54 6.13 6.74
CA GLN A 223 -12.19 6.55 6.38
C GLN A 223 -12.04 8.06 6.16
N THR A 224 -12.96 8.66 5.39
CA THR A 224 -12.94 10.11 5.12
C THR A 224 -13.13 10.92 6.42
N PRO A 225 -14.15 10.64 7.26
CA PRO A 225 -14.26 11.23 8.59
C PRO A 225 -13.01 11.11 9.45
N LEU A 226 -12.40 9.91 9.52
CA LEU A 226 -11.17 9.67 10.30
C LEU A 226 -10.03 10.58 9.83
N ASN A 227 -9.84 10.74 8.52
CA ASN A 227 -8.82 11.62 7.96
C ASN A 227 -9.10 13.10 8.25
N ILE A 228 -10.35 13.56 8.08
CA ILE A 228 -10.78 14.94 8.37
C ILE A 228 -10.48 15.31 9.82
N THR A 229 -10.97 14.51 10.77
CA THR A 229 -10.83 14.82 12.20
C THR A 229 -9.39 14.67 12.66
N ARG A 230 -8.64 13.68 12.16
CA ARG A 230 -7.21 13.50 12.48
C ARG A 230 -6.41 14.73 12.06
N HIS A 231 -6.64 15.23 10.85
CA HIS A 231 -5.98 16.43 10.33
C HIS A 231 -6.36 17.68 11.14
N ARG A 232 -7.66 17.91 11.37
CA ARG A 232 -8.16 19.06 12.16
C ARG A 232 -7.66 19.09 13.60
N MET A 233 -7.51 17.93 14.22
CA MET A 233 -6.98 17.81 15.58
C MET A 233 -5.45 17.87 15.64
N GLY A 234 -4.76 17.97 14.49
CA GLY A 234 -3.30 18.04 14.43
C GLY A 234 -2.61 16.76 14.91
N LEU A 235 -3.29 15.61 14.81
CA LEU A 235 -2.71 14.33 15.21
C LEU A 235 -1.63 13.89 14.21
N LYS A 236 -0.50 13.42 14.75
CA LYS A 236 0.60 12.92 13.91
C LYS A 236 0.19 11.64 13.20
N LEU A 237 0.72 11.47 12.00
CA LEU A 237 0.55 10.29 11.17
C LEU A 237 1.93 9.72 10.83
N GLU A 238 2.11 8.43 11.05
CA GLU A 238 3.25 7.65 10.60
C GLU A 238 2.78 6.69 9.50
N LEU A 239 3.29 6.88 8.29
CA LEU A 239 2.91 6.04 7.15
C LEU A 239 3.86 4.84 7.01
N LEU A 240 3.27 3.66 6.92
CA LEU A 240 3.93 2.41 6.61
C LEU A 240 4.03 2.20 5.09
N ASP A 241 4.96 1.33 4.72
CA ASP A 241 5.05 0.80 3.36
C ASP A 241 3.74 0.14 2.93
N ARG A 242 3.29 0.41 1.70
CA ARG A 242 2.03 -0.13 1.17
C ARG A 242 1.92 -1.66 1.23
N ARG A 243 3.03 -2.39 1.31
CA ARG A 243 3.04 -3.85 1.49
C ARG A 243 2.35 -4.30 2.78
N TYR A 244 2.20 -3.41 3.76
CA TYR A 244 1.47 -3.66 5.01
C TYR A 244 -0.03 -3.38 4.88
N ASN A 245 -0.51 -2.79 3.79
CA ASN A 245 -1.93 -2.62 3.54
C ASN A 245 -2.20 -2.45 2.04
N TRP A 246 -2.27 -3.58 1.32
CA TRP A 246 -2.38 -3.57 -0.14
C TRP A 246 -3.84 -3.55 -0.60
N VAL A 247 -4.30 -2.42 -1.12
CA VAL A 247 -5.66 -2.23 -1.63
C VAL A 247 -5.76 -2.55 -3.13
N GLY A 248 -6.74 -3.35 -3.53
CA GLY A 248 -6.98 -3.73 -4.93
C GLY A 248 -6.06 -4.86 -5.41
N PHE A 249 -5.78 -5.82 -4.54
CA PHE A 249 -4.97 -6.98 -4.87
C PHE A 249 -5.62 -7.81 -5.99
N GLY A 250 -4.80 -8.24 -6.95
CA GLY A 250 -5.19 -9.05 -8.09
C GLY A 250 -5.68 -8.24 -9.27
N THR A 251 -5.57 -6.91 -9.23
CA THR A 251 -5.89 -6.03 -10.37
C THR A 251 -4.78 -5.99 -11.40
N GLY A 252 -3.54 -6.33 -11.01
CA GLY A 252 -2.39 -6.49 -11.92
C GLY A 252 -1.59 -7.77 -11.64
N THR A 253 -0.71 -8.14 -12.57
CA THR A 253 0.21 -9.28 -12.37
C THR A 253 1.24 -8.99 -11.28
N PHE A 254 1.61 -7.71 -11.12
CA PHE A 254 2.58 -7.23 -10.14
C PHE A 254 2.22 -7.58 -8.69
N ASP A 255 0.94 -7.64 -8.37
CA ASP A 255 0.42 -8.02 -7.04
C ASP A 255 0.91 -9.41 -6.61
N TYR A 256 1.14 -10.30 -7.59
CA TYR A 256 1.63 -11.65 -7.35
C TYR A 256 3.16 -11.74 -7.37
N GLU A 257 3.87 -10.68 -7.71
CA GLU A 257 5.33 -10.66 -7.91
C GLU A 257 6.09 -10.00 -6.77
N VAL A 258 5.47 -9.03 -6.09
CA VAL A 258 6.02 -8.33 -4.93
C VAL A 258 5.72 -9.07 -3.63
N PRO A 259 6.66 -9.14 -2.67
CA PRO A 259 6.40 -9.71 -1.37
C PRO A 259 5.50 -8.78 -0.54
N LEU A 260 4.22 -9.13 -0.40
CA LEU A 260 3.25 -8.42 0.42
C LEU A 260 3.11 -9.04 1.82
N TYR A 261 2.79 -8.23 2.83
CA TYR A 261 2.47 -8.70 4.18
C TYR A 261 0.98 -8.86 4.38
N MET A 262 0.21 -7.90 3.86
CA MET A 262 -1.21 -7.76 4.10
C MET A 262 -1.90 -7.23 2.84
N ALA A 263 -3.05 -7.81 2.49
CA ALA A 263 -3.85 -7.38 1.34
C ALA A 263 -5.34 -7.33 1.67
N HIS A 264 -6.05 -6.31 1.17
CA HIS A 264 -7.51 -6.27 1.14
C HIS A 264 -8.01 -7.03 -0.06
N GLY A 265 -8.98 -7.92 0.16
CA GLY A 265 -9.76 -8.57 -0.90
C GLY A 265 -8.90 -9.20 -2.01
N LEU A 266 -8.79 -10.53 -2.06
CA LEU A 266 -7.95 -11.22 -3.05
C LEU A 266 -8.57 -11.25 -4.47
N LYS A 267 -9.03 -10.12 -5.02
CA LYS A 267 -9.96 -10.11 -6.14
C LYS A 267 -9.86 -8.95 -7.10
N PRO A 268 -10.25 -9.28 -8.34
CA PRO A 268 -11.19 -8.43 -9.05
C PRO A 268 -12.63 -8.98 -9.19
N TYR A 269 -12.93 -10.31 -9.20
CA TYR A 269 -14.26 -10.80 -9.66
C TYR A 269 -15.03 -11.87 -8.84
N HIS A 270 -14.43 -12.51 -7.84
CA HIS A 270 -15.17 -13.48 -6.99
C HIS A 270 -15.97 -12.72 -5.90
N LYS A 271 -16.91 -13.31 -5.14
CA LYS A 271 -17.33 -12.71 -3.84
C LYS A 271 -16.64 -13.40 -2.65
N PHE A 272 -16.27 -14.66 -2.82
CA PHE A 272 -15.81 -15.51 -1.72
C PHE A 272 -14.30 -15.78 -1.71
N ALA A 273 -13.50 -15.16 -2.59
CA ALA A 273 -12.07 -15.50 -2.75
C ALA A 273 -11.26 -15.49 -1.46
N ASN A 274 -11.55 -14.59 -0.51
CA ASN A 274 -10.86 -14.56 0.77
C ASN A 274 -11.20 -15.79 1.61
N ILE A 275 -12.48 -16.14 1.72
CA ILE A 275 -12.92 -17.37 2.41
C ILE A 275 -12.30 -18.58 1.72
N ASP A 276 -12.37 -18.65 0.40
CA ASP A 276 -11.78 -19.76 -0.36
C ASP A 276 -10.27 -19.85 -0.15
N PHE A 277 -9.58 -18.71 -0.04
CA PHE A 277 -8.15 -18.67 0.27
C PHE A 277 -7.86 -19.22 1.66
N PHE A 278 -8.60 -18.74 2.68
CA PHE A 278 -8.43 -19.21 4.05
C PHE A 278 -8.74 -20.71 4.21
N GLU A 279 -9.71 -21.21 3.46
CA GLU A 279 -10.08 -22.63 3.44
C GLU A 279 -9.23 -23.46 2.46
N GLY A 280 -8.24 -22.86 1.79
CA GLY A 280 -7.33 -23.54 0.86
C GLY A 280 -7.94 -23.96 -0.48
N ARG A 281 -9.18 -23.53 -0.76
CA ARG A 281 -9.91 -23.75 -2.03
C ARG A 281 -9.42 -22.83 -3.16
N TYR A 282 -8.89 -21.67 -2.81
CA TYR A 282 -8.25 -20.74 -3.75
C TYR A 282 -6.77 -20.55 -3.41
N LYS A 283 -5.91 -20.66 -4.43
CA LYS A 283 -4.46 -20.45 -4.31
C LYS A 283 -4.05 -19.39 -5.33
N PRO A 284 -3.93 -18.13 -4.92
CA PRO A 284 -3.39 -17.08 -5.78
C PRO A 284 -2.05 -17.53 -6.38
N PRO A 285 -1.76 -17.22 -7.65
CA PRO A 285 -0.53 -17.65 -8.31
C PRO A 285 0.67 -16.80 -7.85
N PHE A 286 0.98 -16.81 -6.55
CA PHE A 286 2.11 -16.06 -6.00
C PHE A 286 3.41 -16.49 -6.67
N ARG A 287 4.08 -15.52 -7.31
CA ARG A 287 5.36 -15.63 -7.99
C ARG A 287 6.29 -14.55 -7.45
N TRP A 288 6.48 -14.55 -6.13
CA TRP A 288 7.29 -13.57 -5.39
C TRP A 288 8.79 -13.69 -5.69
N HIS A 289 9.16 -13.32 -6.91
CA HIS A 289 10.52 -13.34 -7.41
C HIS A 289 11.22 -11.99 -7.18
N ILE A 290 10.47 -10.91 -6.91
CA ILE A 290 11.05 -9.62 -6.54
C ILE A 290 11.58 -9.71 -5.11
N GLN A 291 12.90 -9.62 -4.97
CA GLN A 291 13.58 -9.62 -3.68
C GLN A 291 13.91 -8.19 -3.28
N ILE A 292 13.09 -7.59 -2.40
CA ILE A 292 13.31 -6.21 -1.94
C ILE A 292 14.58 -6.15 -1.09
N ASN A 293 15.50 -5.27 -1.49
CA ASN A 293 16.69 -4.93 -0.74
C ASN A 293 16.31 -3.91 0.34
N GLU A 294 15.94 -4.43 1.52
CA GLU A 294 15.47 -3.60 2.64
C GLU A 294 16.55 -2.63 3.14
N GLU A 295 17.82 -3.04 3.14
CA GLU A 295 18.92 -2.18 3.61
C GLU A 295 19.07 -0.94 2.72
N GLU A 296 19.18 -1.15 1.41
CA GLU A 296 19.36 -0.08 0.44
C GLU A 296 18.08 0.76 0.29
N THR A 297 16.90 0.14 0.35
CA THR A 297 15.62 0.86 0.40
C THR A 297 15.59 1.78 1.61
N ASN A 298 15.92 1.28 2.81
CA ASN A 298 15.94 2.11 4.01
C ASN A 298 17.00 3.22 3.95
N ARG A 299 18.14 2.99 3.29
CA ARG A 299 19.16 4.02 3.07
C ARG A 299 18.62 5.20 2.25
N LEU A 300 17.77 4.93 1.26
CA LEU A 300 17.22 5.95 0.35
C LEU A 300 15.95 6.65 0.88
N LYS A 301 15.32 6.13 1.93
CA LYS A 301 14.12 6.74 2.52
C LYS A 301 14.37 8.19 2.95
N GLY A 302 13.44 9.06 2.57
CA GLY A 302 13.51 10.49 2.86
C GLY A 302 14.56 11.24 2.04
N GLN A 303 15.17 10.64 1.02
CA GLN A 303 16.10 11.32 0.13
C GLN A 303 15.38 11.99 -1.06
N THR A 304 16.04 13.00 -1.62
CA THR A 304 15.65 13.60 -2.90
C THR A 304 16.73 13.28 -3.92
N LEU A 305 16.34 12.63 -5.00
CA LEU A 305 17.21 12.33 -6.13
C LEU A 305 16.98 13.35 -7.25
N CYS A 306 18.02 13.67 -8.02
CA CYS A 306 17.91 14.47 -9.25
C CYS A 306 17.78 13.52 -10.44
N LEU A 307 16.59 13.48 -11.05
CA LEU A 307 16.32 12.80 -12.31
C LEU A 307 16.78 13.69 -13.46
N LYS A 308 17.79 13.26 -14.20
CA LYS A 308 18.30 13.90 -15.41
C LYS A 308 17.86 13.09 -16.62
N GLY A 309 17.06 13.68 -17.50
CA GLY A 309 16.79 13.17 -18.85
C GLY A 309 17.44 14.08 -19.91
N ALA A 310 17.28 13.73 -21.19
CA ALA A 310 17.98 14.39 -22.31
C ALA A 310 17.92 15.93 -22.31
N HIS A 311 16.82 16.55 -21.84
CA HIS A 311 16.66 18.00 -21.81
C HIS A 311 16.08 18.57 -20.51
N GLN A 312 15.89 17.75 -19.46
CA GLN A 312 15.24 18.19 -18.23
C GLN A 312 15.87 17.55 -17.00
N GLU A 313 16.04 18.36 -15.95
CA GLU A 313 16.34 17.90 -14.60
C GLU A 313 15.08 18.07 -13.73
N LYS A 314 14.72 17.03 -12.98
CA LYS A 314 13.58 17.05 -12.04
C LYS A 314 13.99 16.43 -10.71
N SER A 315 13.49 16.96 -9.61
CA SER A 315 13.66 16.33 -8.30
C SER A 315 12.68 15.17 -8.14
N LEU A 316 13.15 14.06 -7.58
CA LEU A 316 12.35 12.90 -7.21
C LEU A 316 12.46 12.69 -5.70
N ARG A 317 11.37 12.92 -4.97
CA ARG A 317 11.34 12.73 -3.52
C ARG A 317 10.94 11.29 -3.19
N LEU A 318 11.81 10.57 -2.51
CA LEU A 318 11.57 9.21 -2.04
C LEU A 318 11.08 9.27 -0.59
N ASN A 319 9.77 9.13 -0.34
CA ASN A 319 9.22 9.24 1.01
C ASN A 319 9.57 8.01 1.87
N CYS A 320 9.52 8.15 3.20
CA CYS A 320 9.91 7.08 4.13
C CYS A 320 8.95 5.86 4.11
N ASP A 321 7.74 6.02 3.56
CA ASP A 321 6.69 5.01 3.37
C ASP A 321 6.74 4.31 2.00
N GLY A 322 7.77 4.57 1.18
CA GLY A 322 7.87 3.98 -0.16
C GLY A 322 7.00 4.66 -1.22
N THR A 323 6.33 5.77 -0.90
CA THR A 323 5.65 6.61 -1.90
C THR A 323 6.61 7.65 -2.50
N ILE A 324 6.24 8.21 -3.65
CA ILE A 324 6.95 9.30 -4.29
C ILE A 324 6.28 10.62 -3.93
N GLY A 325 7.02 11.50 -3.27
CA GLY A 325 6.55 12.82 -2.87
C GLY A 325 6.55 13.84 -4.02
N PRO A 326 5.90 15.00 -3.83
CA PRO A 326 5.91 16.06 -4.83
C PRO A 326 7.34 16.60 -5.08
N PRO A 327 7.67 17.00 -6.32
CA PRO A 327 6.84 16.85 -7.53
C PRO A 327 6.68 15.39 -7.91
N TYR A 328 5.45 14.98 -8.24
CA TYR A 328 5.13 13.59 -8.51
C TYR A 328 5.84 13.07 -9.76
N TYR A 329 6.19 11.78 -9.73
CA TYR A 329 6.75 11.11 -10.90
C TYR A 329 5.74 11.16 -12.07
N PRO A 330 6.20 11.42 -13.31
CA PRO A 330 5.32 11.48 -14.48
C PRO A 330 4.48 10.20 -14.67
N GLY A 331 3.26 10.36 -15.19
CA GLY A 331 2.34 9.24 -15.42
C GLY A 331 1.80 8.63 -14.13
N THR A 332 1.78 7.30 -14.09
CA THR A 332 1.19 6.48 -13.01
C THR A 332 2.18 6.08 -11.92
N GLY A 333 3.43 6.58 -11.97
CA GLY A 333 4.44 6.29 -10.94
C GLY A 333 4.06 6.88 -9.59
N ARG A 334 3.95 6.02 -8.58
CA ARG A 334 3.51 6.39 -7.24
C ARG A 334 4.41 5.83 -6.15
N HIS A 335 5.03 4.69 -6.39
CA HIS A 335 5.79 3.96 -5.38
C HIS A 335 7.20 3.66 -5.86
N TRP A 336 8.07 3.38 -4.90
CA TRP A 336 9.46 3.05 -5.16
C TRP A 336 9.99 2.04 -4.14
N PHE A 337 10.97 1.25 -4.56
CA PHE A 337 11.78 0.40 -3.68
C PHE A 337 13.08 0.03 -4.40
N VAL A 338 14.03 -0.53 -3.67
CA VAL A 338 15.20 -1.19 -4.28
C VAL A 338 15.01 -2.69 -4.18
N HIS A 339 15.33 -3.41 -5.24
CA HIS A 339 15.32 -4.87 -5.27
C HIS A 339 16.58 -5.41 -5.93
N ASP A 340 16.90 -6.67 -5.64
CA ASP A 340 18.09 -7.33 -6.16
C ASP A 340 17.76 -8.15 -7.42
N LYS A 341 18.70 -8.12 -8.37
CA LYS A 341 18.78 -9.01 -9.54
C LYS A 341 20.15 -9.69 -9.57
N PRO A 342 20.33 -10.78 -10.35
CA PRO A 342 21.63 -11.46 -10.46
C PRO A 342 22.79 -10.55 -10.88
N ASP A 343 22.50 -9.48 -11.62
CA ASP A 343 23.42 -8.47 -12.12
C ASP A 343 23.43 -7.17 -11.27
N GLY A 344 22.96 -7.25 -10.01
CA GLY A 344 23.03 -6.19 -9.00
C GLY A 344 21.69 -5.56 -8.64
N SER A 345 21.72 -4.59 -7.73
CA SER A 345 20.50 -3.92 -7.24
C SER A 345 19.89 -2.98 -8.30
N ARG A 346 18.56 -2.85 -8.25
CA ARG A 346 17.75 -2.01 -9.12
C ARG A 346 16.83 -1.13 -8.28
N LEU A 347 16.78 0.17 -8.58
CA LEU A 347 15.77 1.07 -8.04
C LEU A 347 14.55 1.00 -8.96
N ALA A 348 13.42 0.56 -8.42
CA ALA A 348 12.17 0.41 -9.14
C ALA A 348 11.24 1.60 -8.89
N ILE A 349 10.54 2.04 -9.93
CA ILE A 349 9.39 2.94 -9.86
C ILE A 349 8.17 2.16 -10.33
N THR A 350 7.10 2.19 -9.55
CA THR A 350 5.91 1.37 -9.82
C THR A 350 4.63 2.18 -9.71
N SER A 351 3.61 1.73 -10.43
CA SER A 351 2.23 2.14 -10.20
C SER A 351 1.61 1.27 -9.10
N ASP A 352 0.29 1.31 -8.99
CA ASP A 352 -0.45 0.38 -8.13
C ASP A 352 -0.39 -1.07 -8.66
N THR A 353 -0.25 -1.26 -9.98
CA THR A 353 -0.50 -2.54 -10.68
C THR A 353 0.67 -3.06 -11.50
N GLU A 354 1.74 -2.29 -11.67
CA GLU A 354 2.88 -2.66 -12.53
C GLU A 354 4.19 -1.98 -12.11
N LEU A 355 5.30 -2.64 -12.45
CA LEU A 355 6.64 -2.05 -12.43
C LEU A 355 6.83 -1.23 -13.71
N LEU A 356 6.97 0.09 -13.55
CA LEU A 356 7.03 1.04 -14.68
C LEU A 356 8.45 1.28 -15.16
N ARG A 357 9.42 1.25 -14.23
CA ARG A 357 10.81 1.56 -14.53
C ARG A 357 11.76 0.93 -13.54
N GLU A 358 12.93 0.55 -14.04
CA GLU A 358 14.09 0.19 -13.25
C GLU A 358 15.28 1.08 -13.59
N PHE A 359 16.08 1.38 -12.58
CA PHE A 359 17.36 2.04 -12.71
C PHE A 359 18.44 1.11 -12.15
N THR A 360 19.51 0.92 -12.92
CA THR A 360 20.71 0.16 -12.55
C THR A 360 21.69 1.04 -11.80
N ARG A 361 22.27 0.52 -10.72
CA ARG A 361 23.29 1.27 -9.97
C ARG A 361 24.61 1.29 -10.75
N ALA A 362 25.09 2.48 -11.10
CA ALA A 362 26.40 2.70 -11.72
C ALA A 362 27.53 2.64 -10.66
N PRO A 363 28.80 2.43 -11.07
CA PRO A 363 29.94 2.36 -10.15
C PRO A 363 30.16 3.62 -9.31
N ASP A 364 29.78 4.79 -9.82
CA ASP A 364 29.89 6.06 -9.10
C ASP A 364 28.75 6.30 -8.09
N GLY A 365 27.86 5.30 -7.93
CA GLY A 365 26.71 5.33 -7.03
C GLY A 365 25.48 6.05 -7.59
N THR A 366 25.50 6.50 -8.85
CA THR A 366 24.30 6.98 -9.54
C THR A 366 23.40 5.81 -9.96
N TRP A 367 22.12 6.10 -10.21
CA TRP A 367 21.15 5.14 -10.73
C TRP A 367 20.81 5.50 -12.17
N GLU A 368 20.97 4.60 -13.12
CA GLU A 368 20.83 4.88 -14.56
C GLU A 368 19.79 3.96 -15.19
N SER A 369 18.96 4.50 -16.07
CA SER A 369 17.98 3.74 -16.85
C SER A 369 18.11 4.14 -18.31
N VAL A 370 18.09 3.16 -19.22
CA VAL A 370 18.07 3.41 -20.67
C VAL A 370 16.72 2.94 -21.17
N GLN A 371 15.96 3.83 -21.80
CA GLN A 371 14.69 3.48 -22.41
C GLN A 371 14.84 3.49 -23.93
N GLU A 372 14.45 2.38 -24.56
CA GLU A 372 14.16 2.34 -25.98
C GLU A 372 12.76 2.92 -26.21
N LEU A 373 12.65 3.92 -27.07
CA LEU A 373 11.36 4.30 -27.63
C LEU A 373 11.05 3.31 -28.75
N CYS A 374 10.11 2.39 -28.49
CA CYS A 374 9.37 1.77 -29.58
C CYS A 374 8.39 2.82 -30.10
N LEU A 375 8.57 3.25 -31.35
CA LEU A 375 7.53 3.98 -32.05
C LEU A 375 6.35 3.02 -32.17
N GLU A 376 5.26 3.28 -31.46
CA GLU A 376 3.98 2.66 -31.81
C GLU A 376 3.69 3.09 -33.24
N GLU A 377 3.61 2.11 -34.16
CA GLU A 377 3.04 2.36 -35.47
C GLU A 377 1.59 2.76 -35.23
N SER A 378 1.34 4.06 -35.22
CA SER A 378 0.01 4.64 -35.22
C SER A 378 -0.68 4.20 -36.52
N GLY A 379 -1.45 3.12 -36.44
CA GLY A 379 -2.37 2.65 -37.46
C GLY A 379 -3.64 3.48 -37.51
#